data_AF-A0A117SJA5-F1
#
_entry.id   AF-A0A117SJA5-F1
#
_cell.length_a   1.000
_cell.length_b   1.000
_cell.length_c   1.000
_cell.angle_alpha   90.00
_cell.angle_beta   90.00
_cell.angle_gamma   90.00
#
_symmetry.space_group_name_H-M   'P 1'
#
loop_
_entity.id
_entity.type
_entity.pdbx_description
1 polymer ?
#
loop_
_entity_poly.entity_id
_entity_poly.type
_entity_poly.pdbx_seq_one_letter_code
_entity_poly.pdbx_strand_id
1 'polypeptide(L)'
;MFDQTLDPFDTCGCGDTGYLTTRIVPVDLIHGVGHIENVPIYHCRSKHCQEFTIPPIVARRIDDIAEEMESTQATEAVYTWIANGEQSLDPLQRTNDQNHLQAFTLQFSGREYADATVMLIVPGQAIFFQSTLEETEYYLLRYEEDSRTEGTWFSFLKFYYEERDLTYEDFLEWSEDGHLKEIGRVSLDEVEDALIDEFGEWD
;
A
#
# COMPACT_ATOMS: atom_id res chain seq x y z
N MET A 1 -1.59 -2.81 9.89
CA MET A 1 -0.66 -3.92 10.23
C MET A 1 -0.84 -5.00 9.17
N PHE A 2 0.01 -5.06 8.13
CA PHE A 2 -0.09 -6.16 7.16
C PHE A 2 0.61 -7.39 7.75
N ASP A 3 -0.17 -8.43 8.05
CA ASP A 3 0.34 -9.79 8.21
C ASP A 3 0.81 -10.30 6.83
N GLN A 4 1.96 -9.81 6.34
CA GLN A 4 2.69 -10.47 5.23
C GLN A 4 3.41 -11.71 5.76
N THR A 5 2.70 -12.57 6.47
CA THR A 5 3.20 -13.87 6.89
C THR A 5 3.24 -14.78 5.67
N LEU A 6 4.42 -14.94 5.08
CA LEU A 6 4.68 -16.08 4.22
C LEU A 6 4.33 -17.35 5.01
N ASP A 7 3.54 -18.22 4.40
CA ASP A 7 3.28 -19.52 4.99
C ASP A 7 4.61 -20.26 5.21
N PRO A 8 4.78 -20.95 6.35
CA PRO A 8 6.03 -21.68 6.62
C PRO A 8 6.27 -22.84 5.64
N PHE A 9 5.26 -23.23 4.86
CA PHE A 9 5.28 -24.33 3.92
C PHE A 9 4.55 -23.97 2.62
N ASP A 10 5.13 -24.34 1.48
CA ASP A 10 4.50 -24.25 0.15
C ASP A 10 5.16 -25.31 -0.75
N THR A 11 5.21 -25.10 -2.07
CA THR A 11 5.72 -26.02 -3.07
C THR A 11 7.17 -25.68 -3.41
N CYS A 12 8.06 -26.65 -3.25
CA CYS A 12 9.45 -26.63 -3.68
C CYS A 12 9.54 -26.74 -5.22
N GLY A 13 10.68 -26.40 -5.82
CA GLY A 13 10.83 -26.39 -7.28
C GLY A 13 10.57 -27.74 -7.95
N CYS A 14 10.78 -28.85 -7.23
CA CYS A 14 10.51 -30.21 -7.74
C CYS A 14 9.06 -30.68 -7.57
N GLY A 15 8.16 -29.84 -7.06
CA GLY A 15 6.74 -30.16 -6.83
C GLY A 15 6.42 -30.81 -5.47
N ASP A 16 7.43 -31.08 -4.63
CA ASP A 16 7.24 -31.56 -3.25
C ASP A 16 7.00 -30.39 -2.26
N THR A 17 6.68 -30.71 -1.01
CA THR A 17 6.58 -29.70 0.06
C THR A 17 7.93 -29.01 0.32
N GLY A 18 7.97 -27.72 0.06
CA GLY A 18 9.05 -26.79 0.38
C GLY A 18 8.83 -26.09 1.72
N TYR A 19 9.94 -25.80 2.39
CA TYR A 19 9.97 -25.11 3.68
C TYR A 19 10.62 -23.75 3.47
N LEU A 20 10.05 -22.73 4.12
CA LEU A 20 10.58 -21.39 4.05
C LEU A 20 11.98 -21.32 4.68
N THR A 21 12.96 -20.90 3.89
CA THR A 21 14.36 -20.69 4.28
C THR A 21 14.91 -19.48 3.53
N THR A 22 16.14 -19.06 3.81
CA THR A 22 16.82 -18.01 3.05
C THR A 22 17.96 -18.54 2.17
N ARG A 23 18.29 -17.83 1.08
CA ARG A 23 19.42 -18.14 0.20
C ARG A 23 20.01 -16.87 -0.40
N ILE A 24 21.24 -16.97 -0.91
CA ILE A 24 21.83 -15.95 -1.78
C ILE A 24 21.37 -16.23 -3.22
N VAL A 25 20.78 -15.24 -3.87
CA VAL A 25 20.28 -15.34 -5.25
C VAL A 25 21.10 -14.41 -6.16
N PRO A 26 21.64 -14.89 -7.28
CA PRO A 26 22.27 -14.04 -8.26
C PRO A 26 21.21 -13.27 -9.06
N VAL A 27 21.52 -12.03 -9.40
CA VAL A 27 20.67 -11.16 -10.23
C VAL A 27 21.49 -10.59 -11.38
N ASP A 28 20.88 -10.49 -12.56
CA ASP A 28 21.50 -9.88 -13.73
C ASP A 28 21.33 -8.37 -13.64
N LEU A 29 22.43 -7.63 -13.72
CA LEU A 29 22.48 -6.17 -13.69
C LEU A 29 23.18 -5.64 -14.95
N ILE A 30 22.91 -4.39 -15.32
CA ILE A 30 23.57 -3.71 -16.46
C ILE A 30 25.10 -3.75 -16.34
N HIS A 31 25.65 -3.66 -15.13
CA HIS A 31 27.09 -3.67 -14.86
C HIS A 31 27.68 -5.05 -14.53
N GLY A 32 26.91 -6.13 -14.63
CA GLY A 32 27.38 -7.50 -14.41
C GLY A 32 26.42 -8.33 -13.57
N VAL A 33 26.94 -9.30 -12.82
CA VAL A 33 26.11 -10.16 -11.95
C VAL A 33 26.18 -9.64 -10.52
N GLY A 34 25.02 -9.31 -9.95
CA GLY A 34 24.85 -8.96 -8.54
C GLY A 34 24.42 -10.14 -7.68
N HIS A 35 24.52 -10.00 -6.36
CA HIS A 35 24.07 -11.00 -5.41
C HIS A 35 23.20 -10.37 -4.32
N ILE A 36 22.04 -10.97 -4.08
CA ILE A 36 21.15 -10.58 -2.99
C ILE A 36 21.18 -11.67 -1.91
N GLU A 37 21.58 -11.31 -0.71
CA GLU A 37 21.64 -12.19 0.45
C GLU A 37 20.28 -12.29 1.16
N ASN A 38 20.07 -13.34 1.95
CA ASN A 38 18.88 -13.54 2.80
C ASN A 38 17.52 -13.57 2.07
N VAL A 39 17.49 -13.93 0.78
CA VAL A 39 16.26 -14.03 -0.01
C VAL A 39 15.40 -15.20 0.48
N PRO A 40 14.13 -14.97 0.89
CA PRO A 40 13.22 -16.05 1.29
C PRO A 40 12.83 -16.96 0.12
N ILE A 41 12.97 -18.27 0.29
CA ILE A 41 12.66 -19.29 -0.71
C ILE A 41 11.99 -20.50 -0.07
N TYR A 42 11.23 -21.25 -0.86
CA TYR A 42 10.76 -22.58 -0.49
C TYR A 42 11.75 -23.64 -1.00
N HIS A 43 12.37 -24.35 -0.07
CA HIS A 43 13.33 -25.41 -0.37
C HIS A 43 12.93 -26.72 0.30
N CYS A 44 13.16 -27.83 -0.40
CA CYS A 44 12.86 -29.17 0.09
C CYS A 44 13.77 -29.54 1.28
N ARG A 45 13.30 -30.39 2.20
CA ARG A 45 14.17 -31.00 3.22
C ARG A 45 15.10 -32.09 2.68
N SER A 46 14.82 -32.59 1.48
CA SER A 46 15.62 -33.63 0.82
C SER A 46 16.95 -33.05 0.34
N LYS A 47 18.06 -33.69 0.72
CA LYS A 47 19.40 -33.36 0.19
C LYS A 47 19.57 -33.66 -1.30
N HIS A 48 18.60 -34.34 -1.90
CA HIS A 48 18.60 -34.73 -3.32
C HIS A 48 17.88 -33.73 -4.22
N CYS A 49 17.15 -32.76 -3.65
CA CYS A 49 16.53 -31.68 -4.41
C CYS A 49 17.31 -30.39 -4.13
N GLN A 50 17.91 -29.81 -5.18
CA GLN A 50 18.58 -28.51 -5.13
C GLN A 50 17.70 -27.37 -5.64
N GLU A 51 16.51 -27.72 -6.15
CA GLU A 51 15.54 -26.79 -6.69
C GLU A 51 14.84 -26.05 -5.56
N PHE A 52 14.44 -24.82 -5.85
CA PHE A 52 13.74 -23.96 -4.93
C PHE A 52 12.71 -23.13 -5.70
N THR A 53 11.69 -22.69 -4.97
CA THR A 53 10.69 -21.77 -5.50
C THR A 53 10.85 -20.44 -4.77
N ILE A 54 10.92 -19.35 -5.53
CA ILE A 54 10.84 -18.01 -4.96
C ILE A 54 9.36 -17.65 -4.86
N PRO A 55 8.83 -17.28 -3.67
CA PRO A 55 7.47 -16.81 -3.54
C PRO A 55 7.22 -15.60 -4.46
N PRO A 56 6.04 -15.47 -5.10
CA PRO A 56 5.79 -14.36 -6.03
C PRO A 56 6.02 -12.96 -5.42
N ILE A 57 5.70 -12.78 -4.14
CA ILE A 57 5.96 -11.53 -3.40
C ILE A 57 7.46 -11.25 -3.22
N VAL A 58 8.26 -12.31 -3.05
CA VAL A 58 9.72 -12.19 -2.92
C VAL A 58 10.35 -11.89 -4.28
N ALA A 59 9.89 -12.53 -5.35
CA ALA A 59 10.39 -12.30 -6.71
C ALA A 59 10.23 -10.83 -7.12
N ARG A 60 9.05 -10.23 -6.88
CA ARG A 60 8.81 -8.81 -7.13
C ARG A 60 9.79 -7.90 -6.38
N ARG A 61 10.08 -8.23 -5.11
CA ARG A 61 11.02 -7.45 -4.30
C ARG A 61 12.47 -7.63 -4.74
N ILE A 62 12.84 -8.80 -5.29
CA ILE A 62 14.16 -9.00 -5.88
C ILE A 62 14.38 -8.05 -7.05
N ASP A 63 13.36 -7.86 -7.89
CA ASP A 63 13.43 -6.95 -9.03
C ASP A 63 13.62 -5.50 -8.54
N ASP A 64 12.87 -5.05 -7.54
CA ASP A 64 13.05 -3.71 -6.94
C ASP A 64 14.49 -3.51 -6.39
N ILE A 65 15.03 -4.50 -5.68
CA ILE A 65 16.40 -4.44 -5.13
C ILE A 65 17.43 -4.43 -6.27
N ALA A 66 17.22 -5.19 -7.34
CA ALA A 66 18.10 -5.19 -8.49
C ALA A 66 18.15 -3.80 -9.15
N GLU A 67 17.01 -3.13 -9.33
CA GLU A 67 16.96 -1.75 -9.84
C GLU A 67 17.70 -0.76 -8.93
N GLU A 68 17.53 -0.87 -7.61
CA GLU A 68 18.28 -0.05 -6.64
C GLU A 68 19.79 -0.28 -6.77
N MET A 69 20.21 -1.54 -6.90
CA MET A 69 21.61 -1.92 -7.12
C MET A 69 22.17 -1.35 -8.42
N GLU A 70 21.37 -1.29 -9.49
CA GLU A 70 21.78 -0.64 -10.74
C GLU A 70 21.96 0.87 -10.57
N SER A 71 21.01 1.53 -9.91
CA SER A 71 21.06 2.98 -9.70
C SER A 71 22.26 3.42 -8.85
N THR A 72 22.66 2.58 -7.90
CA THR A 72 23.77 2.83 -6.97
C THR A 72 25.08 2.18 -7.41
N GLN A 73 25.08 1.44 -8.53
CA GLN A 73 26.20 0.60 -9.00
C GLN A 73 26.69 -0.42 -7.96
N ALA A 74 25.80 -0.88 -7.08
CA ALA A 74 26.10 -1.91 -6.09
C ALA A 74 26.13 -3.31 -6.74
N THR A 75 26.95 -4.20 -6.19
CA THR A 75 27.05 -5.61 -6.63
C THR A 75 26.55 -6.59 -5.57
N GLU A 76 26.30 -6.11 -4.35
CA GLU A 76 25.82 -6.88 -3.21
C GLU A 76 24.68 -6.12 -2.54
N ALA A 77 23.62 -6.83 -2.17
CA ALA A 77 22.52 -6.31 -1.37
C ALA A 77 22.03 -7.37 -0.38
N VAL A 78 21.32 -6.94 0.65
CA VAL A 78 20.63 -7.84 1.58
C VAL A 78 19.14 -7.69 1.33
N TYR A 79 18.44 -8.82 1.23
CA TYR A 79 17.00 -8.83 1.09
C TYR A 79 16.35 -8.13 2.28
N THR A 80 15.69 -7.00 1.99
CA THR A 80 14.87 -6.26 2.93
C THR A 80 13.41 -6.37 2.50
N TRP A 81 12.56 -6.72 3.45
CA TRP A 81 11.12 -6.55 3.28
C TRP A 81 10.83 -5.07 3.03
N ILE A 82 9.82 -4.81 2.21
CA ILE A 82 9.29 -3.46 2.03
C ILE A 82 8.82 -3.01 3.42
N ALA A 83 9.59 -2.14 4.08
CA ALA A 83 9.06 -1.35 5.16
C ALA A 83 7.93 -0.53 4.53
N ASN A 84 6.70 -0.67 5.02
CA ASN A 84 5.51 0.03 4.52
C ASN A 84 5.89 1.41 3.94
N GLY A 85 5.87 1.54 2.62
CA GLY A 85 6.34 2.76 1.97
C GLY A 85 6.71 2.67 0.48
N GLU A 86 6.86 1.49 -0.14
CA GLU A 86 7.32 1.42 -1.54
C GLU A 86 6.60 0.32 -2.35
N GLN A 87 5.65 0.70 -3.22
CA GLN A 87 5.09 -0.17 -4.27
C GLN A 87 4.91 0.55 -5.63
N SER A 88 5.25 -0.16 -6.74
CA SER A 88 5.12 0.11 -8.22
C SER A 88 6.39 0.31 -9.11
N LEU A 89 6.79 -0.72 -9.87
CA LEU A 89 8.04 -0.94 -10.67
C LEU A 89 8.43 0.07 -11.79
N ASP A 90 8.16 1.37 -11.64
CA ASP A 90 8.83 2.41 -12.42
C ASP A 90 9.01 3.61 -11.48
N PRO A 91 10.24 3.95 -11.00
CA PRO A 91 10.45 5.03 -10.06
C PRO A 91 9.85 6.37 -10.51
N LEU A 92 9.78 6.63 -11.81
CA LEU A 92 9.22 7.87 -12.37
C LEU A 92 7.69 7.81 -12.45
N GLN A 93 7.12 6.65 -12.74
CA GLN A 93 5.67 6.44 -12.75
C GLN A 93 5.11 6.36 -11.32
N ARG A 94 5.81 5.69 -10.39
CA ARG A 94 5.56 5.68 -8.95
C ARG A 94 5.60 7.09 -8.38
N THR A 95 6.67 7.83 -8.67
CA THR A 95 6.81 9.23 -8.20
C THR A 95 5.73 10.10 -8.80
N ASN A 96 5.40 9.96 -10.09
CA ASN A 96 4.32 10.75 -10.70
C ASN A 96 2.95 10.37 -10.13
N ASP A 97 2.59 9.10 -10.03
CA ASP A 97 1.28 8.66 -9.54
C ASP A 97 1.12 8.95 -8.04
N GLN A 98 2.18 8.77 -7.24
CA GLN A 98 2.19 9.20 -5.83
C GLN A 98 2.17 10.72 -5.71
N ASN A 99 2.88 11.48 -6.56
CA ASN A 99 2.80 12.94 -6.57
C ASN A 99 1.41 13.43 -7.01
N HIS A 100 0.77 12.74 -7.96
CA HIS A 100 -0.57 13.05 -8.43
C HIS A 100 -1.61 12.77 -7.34
N LEU A 101 -1.52 11.62 -6.65
CA LEU A 101 -2.37 11.29 -5.51
C LEU A 101 -2.14 12.24 -4.32
N GLN A 102 -0.89 12.59 -4.03
CA GLN A 102 -0.56 13.58 -3.00
C GLN A 102 -1.09 14.96 -3.36
N ALA A 103 -0.87 15.43 -4.59
CA ALA A 103 -1.41 16.72 -5.06
C ALA A 103 -2.95 16.73 -5.05
N PHE A 104 -3.56 15.63 -5.49
CA PHE A 104 -5.01 15.45 -5.48
C PHE A 104 -5.57 15.53 -4.06
N THR A 105 -5.03 14.78 -3.12
CA THR A 105 -5.51 14.80 -1.72
C THR A 105 -5.27 16.15 -1.05
N LEU A 106 -4.12 16.79 -1.31
CA LEU A 106 -3.79 18.12 -0.79
C LEU A 106 -4.71 19.23 -1.32
N GLN A 107 -5.33 19.07 -2.49
CA GLN A 107 -6.26 20.07 -3.04
C GLN A 107 -7.50 20.28 -2.15
N PHE A 108 -7.83 19.30 -1.29
CA PHE A 108 -8.93 19.39 -0.34
C PHE A 108 -8.57 20.15 0.93
N SER A 109 -7.32 20.62 1.06
CA SER A 109 -6.88 21.40 2.22
C SER A 109 -7.66 22.70 2.34
N GLY A 110 -8.38 22.87 3.45
CA GLY A 110 -9.22 24.05 3.70
C GLY A 110 -10.49 24.10 2.86
N ARG A 111 -10.91 22.95 2.29
CA ARG A 111 -12.17 22.83 1.58
C ARG A 111 -13.31 22.60 2.57
N GLU A 112 -14.44 23.22 2.30
CA GLU A 112 -15.68 23.11 3.09
C GLU A 112 -16.81 22.65 2.15
N TYR A 113 -17.71 21.84 2.69
CA TYR A 113 -18.95 21.41 2.07
C TYR A 113 -20.12 21.91 2.94
N ALA A 114 -21.36 21.85 2.45
CA ALA A 114 -22.50 22.32 3.25
C ALA A 114 -22.63 21.52 4.56
N ASP A 115 -22.52 20.19 4.46
CA ASP A 115 -22.75 19.27 5.57
C ASP A 115 -21.46 18.63 6.14
N ALA A 116 -20.27 19.00 5.64
CA ALA A 116 -19.01 18.45 6.14
C ALA A 116 -17.80 19.40 6.00
N THR A 117 -16.83 19.24 6.91
CA THR A 117 -15.55 19.97 6.88
C THR A 117 -14.37 19.01 6.85
N VAL A 118 -13.34 19.32 6.06
CA VAL A 118 -12.09 18.54 6.03
C VAL A 118 -11.31 18.74 7.33
N MET A 119 -11.09 17.66 8.07
CA MET A 119 -10.39 17.68 9.36
C MET A 119 -8.90 17.32 9.23
N LEU A 120 -8.60 16.30 8.44
CA LEU A 120 -7.24 15.78 8.29
C LEU A 120 -7.05 15.25 6.87
N ILE A 121 -5.89 15.55 6.31
CA ILE A 121 -5.44 14.97 5.05
C ILE A 121 -4.16 14.20 5.33
N VAL A 122 -4.15 12.92 4.95
CA VAL A 122 -2.95 12.11 4.86
C VAL A 122 -2.56 12.03 3.38
N PRO A 123 -1.54 12.78 2.94
CA PRO A 123 -1.24 12.94 1.52
C PRO A 123 -1.05 11.59 0.81
N GLY A 124 -1.82 11.40 -0.27
CA GLY A 124 -1.80 10.19 -1.09
C GLY A 124 -2.46 8.95 -0.46
N GLN A 125 -3.09 9.09 0.72
CA GLN A 125 -3.67 7.94 1.43
C GLN A 125 -5.13 8.16 1.81
N ALA A 126 -5.46 9.28 2.47
CA ALA A 126 -6.76 9.45 3.07
C ALA A 126 -7.15 10.92 3.27
N ILE A 127 -8.46 11.18 3.24
CA ILE A 127 -9.07 12.45 3.64
C ILE A 127 -10.17 12.16 4.66
N PHE A 128 -10.11 12.87 5.78
CA PHE A 128 -11.08 12.80 6.86
C PHE A 128 -11.99 14.02 6.84
N PHE A 129 -13.28 13.77 6.96
CA PHE A 129 -14.30 14.78 7.06
C PHE A 129 -15.07 14.60 8.36
N GLN A 130 -15.44 15.71 8.99
CA GLN A 130 -16.39 15.73 10.09
C GLN A 130 -17.71 16.30 9.59
N SER A 131 -18.81 15.65 9.96
CA SER A 131 -20.16 16.14 9.69
C SER A 131 -20.41 17.44 10.45
N THR A 132 -21.00 18.44 9.79
CA THR A 132 -21.48 19.66 10.46
C THR A 132 -22.85 19.44 11.10
N LEU A 133 -23.55 18.35 10.73
CA LEU A 133 -24.86 17.98 11.25
C LEU A 133 -24.77 17.22 12.58
N GLU A 134 -23.74 16.39 12.75
CA GLU A 134 -23.51 15.58 13.95
C GLU A 134 -22.02 15.53 14.32
N GLU A 135 -21.66 16.07 15.49
CA GLU A 135 -20.25 16.25 15.91
C GLU A 135 -19.46 14.93 16.02
N THR A 136 -20.14 13.83 16.28
CA THR A 136 -19.52 12.50 16.42
C THR A 136 -19.49 11.71 15.12
N GLU A 137 -20.05 12.26 14.04
CA GLU A 137 -20.14 11.60 12.75
C GLU A 137 -19.01 12.05 11.84
N TYR A 138 -18.29 11.07 11.31
CA TYR A 138 -17.14 11.30 10.48
C TYR A 138 -17.14 10.42 9.24
N TYR A 139 -16.42 10.89 8.24
CA TYR A 139 -16.29 10.23 6.95
C TYR A 139 -14.82 10.14 6.57
N LEU A 140 -14.48 9.07 5.86
CA LEU A 140 -13.14 8.76 5.39
C LEU A 140 -13.20 8.42 3.91
N LEU A 141 -12.49 9.18 3.10
CA LEU A 141 -12.16 8.82 1.73
C LEU A 141 -10.74 8.24 1.71
N ARG A 142 -10.62 6.92 1.51
CA ARG A 142 -9.35 6.18 1.58
C ARG A 142 -8.95 5.65 0.21
N TYR A 143 -7.73 5.93 -0.23
CA TYR A 143 -7.18 5.37 -1.46
C TYR A 143 -7.06 3.84 -1.35
N GLU A 144 -7.50 3.13 -2.39
CA GLU A 144 -7.34 1.69 -2.51
C GLU A 144 -6.22 1.33 -3.47
N GLU A 145 -5.18 0.72 -2.94
CA GLU A 145 -4.13 0.08 -3.74
C GLU A 145 -4.61 -1.30 -4.22
N ASP A 146 -5.68 -1.34 -5.01
CA ASP A 146 -6.21 -2.59 -5.57
C ASP A 146 -5.55 -2.91 -6.91
N SER A 147 -4.60 -3.85 -6.90
CA SER A 147 -3.83 -4.27 -8.08
C SER A 147 -4.63 -5.02 -9.14
N ARG A 148 -5.95 -5.21 -8.96
CA ARG A 148 -6.81 -6.02 -9.84
C ARG A 148 -7.75 -5.19 -10.72
N THR A 149 -7.85 -3.90 -10.46
CA THR A 149 -8.72 -2.98 -11.21
C THR A 149 -7.90 -1.87 -11.85
N GLU A 150 -8.11 -1.62 -13.15
CA GLU A 150 -7.53 -0.45 -13.80
C GLU A 150 -8.15 0.83 -13.20
N GLY A 151 -7.32 1.85 -12.96
CA GLY A 151 -7.74 3.16 -12.44
C GLY A 151 -7.39 3.39 -10.97
N THR A 152 -7.59 4.62 -10.52
CA THR A 152 -7.42 5.04 -9.13
C THR A 152 -8.76 5.04 -8.43
N TRP A 153 -8.86 4.31 -7.32
CA TRP A 153 -10.11 4.08 -6.60
C TRP A 153 -9.99 4.51 -5.14
N PHE A 154 -11.11 4.95 -4.57
CA PHE A 154 -11.22 5.30 -3.17
C PHE A 154 -12.42 4.59 -2.53
N SER A 155 -12.23 4.03 -1.34
CA SER A 155 -13.35 3.65 -0.48
C SER A 155 -13.88 4.89 0.22
N PHE A 156 -15.19 5.09 0.19
CA PHE A 156 -15.85 6.12 0.97
C PHE A 156 -16.59 5.49 2.14
N LEU A 157 -16.12 5.81 3.34
CA LEU A 157 -16.47 5.15 4.59
C LEU A 157 -17.09 6.19 5.54
N LYS A 158 -18.02 5.73 6.37
CA LYS A 158 -18.61 6.48 7.48
C LYS A 158 -18.42 5.73 8.79
N PHE A 159 -18.16 6.49 9.85
CA PHE A 159 -17.96 5.97 11.19
C PHE A 159 -18.37 7.02 12.22
N TYR A 160 -18.46 6.58 13.47
CA TYR A 160 -18.73 7.47 14.60
C TYR A 160 -17.54 7.43 15.55
N TYR A 161 -17.14 8.61 16.01
CA TYR A 161 -16.01 8.78 16.92
C TYR A 161 -16.36 9.84 17.96
N GLU A 162 -16.17 9.51 19.24
CA GLU A 162 -16.60 10.37 20.35
C GLU A 162 -15.59 11.48 20.66
N GLU A 163 -14.35 11.36 20.20
CA GLU A 163 -13.32 12.38 20.42
C GLU A 163 -13.38 13.44 19.31
N ARG A 164 -13.13 14.71 19.70
CA ARG A 164 -13.28 15.87 18.80
C ARG A 164 -12.09 16.12 17.90
N ASP A 165 -10.90 15.66 18.31
CA ASP A 165 -9.65 15.96 17.63
C ASP A 165 -9.09 14.67 17.03
N LEU A 166 -9.32 14.48 15.73
CA LEU A 166 -8.81 13.33 15.00
C LEU A 166 -7.39 13.64 14.51
N THR A 167 -6.38 13.06 15.16
CA THR A 167 -4.97 13.35 14.89
C THR A 167 -4.32 12.31 13.97
N TYR A 168 -3.12 12.63 13.49
CA TYR A 168 -2.32 11.68 12.71
C TYR A 168 -1.90 10.44 13.54
N GLU A 169 -1.73 10.60 14.85
CA GLU A 169 -1.42 9.47 15.74
C GLU A 169 -2.63 8.54 15.85
N ASP A 170 -3.84 9.09 15.91
CA ASP A 170 -5.09 8.32 15.88
C ASP A 170 -5.26 7.57 14.55
N PHE A 171 -4.79 8.14 13.43
CA PHE A 171 -4.72 7.45 12.14
C PHE A 171 -3.77 6.25 12.14
N LEU A 172 -2.61 6.36 12.80
CA LEU A 172 -1.63 5.28 12.88
C LEU A 172 -2.09 4.15 13.82
N GLU A 173 -2.79 4.50 14.90
CA GLU A 173 -3.37 3.54 15.85
C GLU A 173 -4.76 3.03 15.43
N TRP A 174 -5.36 3.62 14.40
CA TRP A 174 -6.68 3.25 13.90
C TRP A 174 -6.72 1.78 13.49
N SER A 175 -7.41 0.99 14.31
CA SER A 175 -7.78 -0.38 13.98
C SER A 175 -9.21 -0.37 13.46
N GLU A 176 -9.49 -1.14 12.40
CA GLU A 176 -10.81 -1.27 11.75
C GLU A 176 -11.91 -1.85 12.68
N ASP A 177 -11.64 -1.97 13.99
CA ASP A 177 -12.53 -2.50 15.02
C ASP A 177 -13.69 -1.54 15.39
N GLY A 178 -13.63 -0.27 14.97
CA GLY A 178 -14.74 0.68 15.08
C GLY A 178 -15.60 0.63 13.83
N HIS A 179 -16.79 0.02 13.89
CA HIS A 179 -17.84 -0.09 12.85
C HIS A 179 -17.73 0.88 11.65
N LEU A 180 -16.81 0.61 10.72
CA LEU A 180 -16.68 1.34 9.46
C LEU A 180 -17.77 0.83 8.53
N LYS A 181 -18.68 1.72 8.14
CA LYS A 181 -19.67 1.43 7.12
C LYS A 181 -19.19 1.99 5.79
N GLU A 182 -18.89 1.11 4.85
CA GLU A 182 -18.67 1.51 3.46
C GLU A 182 -19.98 2.03 2.87
N ILE A 183 -19.92 3.27 2.38
CA ILE A 183 -21.04 3.93 1.69
C ILE A 183 -20.89 3.72 0.18
N GLY A 184 -19.65 3.68 -0.32
CA GLY A 184 -19.39 3.34 -1.71
C GLY A 184 -17.92 3.29 -2.05
N ARG A 185 -17.65 2.95 -3.31
CA ARG A 185 -16.34 2.98 -3.94
C ARG A 185 -16.42 3.94 -5.12
N VAL A 186 -15.51 4.92 -5.16
CA VAL A 186 -15.53 6.01 -6.14
C VAL A 186 -14.22 6.04 -6.92
N SER A 187 -14.29 6.31 -8.21
CA SER A 187 -13.09 6.53 -9.03
C SER A 187 -12.55 7.95 -8.80
N LEU A 188 -11.25 8.17 -9.05
CA LEU A 188 -10.61 9.49 -8.86
C LEU A 188 -11.36 10.62 -9.60
N ASP A 189 -11.88 10.35 -10.79
CA ASP A 189 -12.60 11.33 -11.61
C ASP A 189 -13.99 11.68 -11.04
N GLU A 190 -14.55 10.84 -10.17
CA GLU A 190 -15.90 10.97 -9.60
C GLU A 190 -15.89 11.40 -8.13
N VAL A 191 -14.71 11.53 -7.49
CA VAL A 191 -14.60 11.86 -6.06
C VAL A 191 -15.32 13.18 -5.74
N GLU A 192 -15.14 14.20 -6.56
CA GLU A 192 -15.73 15.52 -6.26
C GLU A 192 -17.26 15.47 -6.33
N ASP A 193 -17.79 14.86 -7.40
CA ASP A 193 -19.22 14.72 -7.60
C ASP A 193 -19.84 13.90 -6.46
N ALA A 194 -19.17 12.82 -6.02
CA ALA A 194 -19.63 12.01 -4.90
C ALA A 194 -19.62 12.77 -3.55
N LEU A 195 -18.63 13.63 -3.31
CA LEU A 195 -18.58 14.47 -2.12
C LEU A 195 -19.66 15.56 -2.15
N ILE A 196 -19.94 16.14 -3.31
CA ILE A 196 -21.03 17.11 -3.49
C ILE A 196 -22.39 16.43 -3.31
N ASP A 197 -22.58 15.23 -3.85
CA ASP A 197 -23.82 14.47 -3.71
C ASP A 197 -24.10 14.08 -2.25
N GLU A 198 -23.06 13.75 -1.46
CA GLU A 198 -23.20 13.39 -0.04
C GLU A 198 -23.30 14.61 0.87
N PHE A 199 -22.48 15.65 0.67
CA PHE A 199 -22.34 16.77 1.60
C PHE A 199 -22.93 18.10 1.12
N GLY A 200 -23.35 18.20 -0.13
CA GLY A 200 -23.81 19.44 -0.76
C GLY A 200 -22.67 20.40 -1.14
N GLU A 201 -22.91 21.22 -2.16
CA GLU A 201 -22.02 22.34 -2.51
C GLU A 201 -22.04 23.42 -1.43
N TRP A 202 -20.87 23.99 -1.15
CA TRP A 202 -20.74 25.16 -0.27
C TRP A 202 -21.06 26.45 -1.05
N ASP A 203 -22.03 27.22 -0.56
CA ASP A 203 -22.52 28.48 -1.15
C ASP A 203 -21.61 29.70 -0.88
#